data_AF-A0A524JAJ0-F1
#
_entry.id   AF-A0A524JAJ0-F1
#
_cell.length_a   1.000
_cell.length_b   1.000
_cell.length_c   1.000
_cell.angle_alpha   90.00
_cell.angle_beta   90.00
_cell.angle_gamma   90.00
#
_symmetry.space_group_name_H-M   'P 1'
#
loop_
_entity.id
_entity.type
_entity.pdbx_description
1 polymer ?
#
loop_
_entity_poly.entity_id
_entity_poly.type
_entity_poly.pdbx_seq_one_letter_code
_entity_poly.pdbx_strand_id
1 'polypeptide(L)' 'MSRSLKKGPYVDAKLLKKVEDMNRSGQKRVIRTWSRASVIFPQMVG' A
#
# COMPACT_ATOMS: atom_id res chain seq x y z
N MET A 1 7.07 11.70 -8.37
CA MET A 1 8.26 11.64 -7.49
C MET A 1 8.88 10.27 -7.65
N SER A 2 9.91 10.15 -8.47
CA SER A 2 10.68 8.91 -8.60
C SER A 2 11.61 8.77 -7.40
N ARG A 3 11.59 7.61 -6.74
CA ARG A 3 12.62 7.26 -5.77
C ARG A 3 13.84 6.71 -6.49
N SER A 4 15.00 6.81 -5.84
CA SER A 4 16.21 6.13 -6.31
C SER A 4 15.98 4.61 -6.38
N LEU A 5 16.34 4.00 -7.51
CA LEU A 5 16.26 2.55 -7.74
C LEU A 5 17.00 1.73 -6.67
N LYS A 6 18.11 2.25 -6.12
CA LYS A 6 18.90 1.56 -5.08
C LYS A 6 18.14 1.36 -3.76
N LYS A 7 17.11 2.17 -3.47
CA LYS A 7 16.35 2.13 -2.21
C LYS A 7 15.16 1.16 -2.24
N GLY A 8 14.84 0.60 -3.40
CA GLY A 8 13.72 -0.32 -3.58
C GLY A 8 12.34 0.35 -3.57
N PRO A 9 11.28 -0.45 -3.78
CA PRO A 9 9.91 0.02 -3.67
C PRO A 9 9.60 0.38 -2.21
N TYR A 10 8.76 1.38 -2.01
CA TYR A 10 8.27 1.71 -0.67
C TYR A 10 6.76 1.83 -0.66
N VAL A 11 6.22 1.52 0.50
CA VAL A 11 4.85 1.71 0.90
C VAL A 11 4.86 2.35 2.28
N ASP A 12 3.93 3.26 2.50
CA ASP A 12 3.71 3.80 3.84
C ASP A 12 3.22 2.69 4.79
N ALA A 13 3.84 2.58 5.97
CA ALA A 13 3.53 1.53 6.93
C ALA A 13 2.05 1.54 7.38
N LYS A 14 1.42 2.73 7.48
CA LYS A 14 -0.01 2.82 7.84
C LYS A 14 -0.90 2.35 6.70
N LEU A 15 -0.51 2.62 5.44
CA LEU A 15 -1.23 2.11 4.27
C LEU A 15 -1.13 0.59 4.19
N LEU A 16 0.07 0.04 4.34
CA LEU A 16 0.30 -1.41 4.28
C LEU A 16 -0.52 -2.15 5.34
N LYS A 17 -0.49 -1.68 6.60
CA LYS A 17 -1.27 -2.28 7.69
C LYS A 17 -2.78 -2.33 7.39
N LYS A 18 -3.34 -1.23 6.86
CA LYS A 18 -4.77 -1.18 6.51
C LYS A 18 -5.16 -2.18 5.42
N VAL A 19 -4.26 -2.40 4.45
CA VAL A 19 -4.45 -3.37 3.37
C VAL A 19 -4.36 -4.79 3.92
N GLU A 20 -3.38 -5.09 4.76
CA GLU A 20 -3.24 -6.42 5.39
C GLU A 20 -4.44 -6.77 6.28
N ASP A 21 -4.90 -5.82 7.11
CA ASP A 21 -6.10 -5.99 7.93
C ASP A 21 -7.34 -6.23 7.05
N MET A 22 -7.45 -5.51 5.94
CA MET A 22 -8.54 -5.68 4.98
C MET A 22 -8.51 -7.07 4.34
N ASN A 23 -7.37 -7.49 3.83
CA ASN A 23 -7.19 -8.81 3.20
C ASN A 23 -7.48 -9.94 4.19
N ARG A 24 -7.04 -9.80 5.44
CA ARG A 24 -7.35 -10.77 6.51
C ARG A 24 -8.84 -10.86 6.81
N SER A 25 -9.56 -9.74 6.74
CA SER A 25 -11.01 -9.69 6.95
C SER A 25 -11.85 -10.08 5.72
N GLY A 26 -11.23 -10.20 4.54
CA GLY A 26 -11.93 -10.47 3.27
C GLY A 26 -12.87 -9.35 2.80
N GLN A 27 -12.87 -8.18 3.45
CA GLN A 27 -13.75 -7.06 3.11
C GLN A 27 -13.15 -6.24 1.97
N LYS A 28 -13.96 -5.74 1.04
CA LYS A 28 -13.51 -4.78 0.02
C LYS A 28 -14.05 -3.40 0.35
N ARG A 29 -13.19 -2.55 0.92
CA ARG A 29 -13.56 -1.18 1.34
C ARG A 29 -12.60 -0.15 0.75
N VAL A 30 -13.11 1.02 0.40
CA VAL A 30 -12.29 2.11 -0.15
C VAL A 30 -11.36 2.66 0.94
N ILE A 31 -10.03 2.58 0.73
CA ILE A 31 -9.04 3.25 1.58
C ILE A 31 -8.72 4.62 0.97
N ARG A 32 -9.01 5.70 1.71
CA ARG A 32 -8.46 7.02 1.42
C ARG A 32 -7.03 7.12 1.96
N THR A 33 -6.10 7.54 1.10
CA THR A 33 -4.68 7.75 1.44
C THR A 33 -4.15 9.02 0.81
N TRP A 34 -3.27 9.71 1.54
CA TRP A 34 -2.52 10.86 1.03
C TRP A 34 -1.06 10.49 0.71
N SER A 35 -0.67 9.23 0.94
CA SER A 35 0.69 8.74 0.68
C SER A 35 0.88 8.43 -0.81
N ARG A 36 1.00 9.50 -1.61
CA ARG A 36 1.26 9.42 -3.06
C ARG A 36 2.63 8.83 -3.44
N ALA A 37 3.50 8.61 -2.45
CA ALA A 37 4.81 8.03 -2.63
C ALA A 37 4.81 6.49 -2.51
N SER A 38 3.67 5.86 -2.23
CA SER A 38 3.58 4.40 -2.11
C SER A 38 3.49 3.73 -3.49
N VAL A 39 4.20 2.63 -3.66
CA VAL A 39 4.11 1.75 -4.84
C VAL A 39 3.01 0.71 -4.60
N ILE A 40 2.33 0.28 -5.67
CA ILE A 40 1.35 -0.79 -5.60
C ILE A 40 2.06 -2.13 -5.40
N PHE A 41 1.72 -2.84 -4.33
CA PHE A 41 2.22 -4.18 -4.05
C PHE A 41 1.18 -5.24 -4.45
N PRO A 42 1.58 -6.52 -4.68
CA PRO A 42 0.64 -7.59 -5.02
C PRO A 42 -0.53 -7.74 -4.03
N GLN A 43 -0.29 -7.55 -2.73
CA GLN A 43 -1.33 -7.56 -1.71
C GLN A 43 -2.36 -6.42 -1.83
N MET A 44 -2.12 -5.41 -2.67
CA MET A 44 -3.06 -4.32 -2.92
C MET A 44 -3.97 -4.58 -4.12
N VAL A 45 -3.84 -5.75 -4.77
CA VAL A 45 -4.64 -6.13 -5.94
C VAL A 45 -5.81 -6.99 -5.48
N GLY A 46 -7.05 -6.51 -5.71
CA GLY A 46 -8.28 -7.23 -5.34
C GLY A 46 -9.54 -6.42 -5.52
#